data_AF-A0A7Z1QJM6-F1
#
_entry.id   AF-A0A7Z1QJM6-F1
#
_cell.length_a   1.000
_cell.length_b   1.000
_cell.length_c   1.000
_cell.angle_alpha   90.00
_cell.angle_beta   90.00
_cell.angle_gamma   90.00
#
_symmetry.space_group_name_H-M   'P 1'
#
loop_
_entity.id
_entity.type
_entity.pdbx_description
1 polymer ?
#
loop_
_entity_poly.entity_id
_entity_poly.type
_entity_poly.pdbx_seq_one_letter_code
_entity_poly.pdbx_strand_id
1 'polypeptide(L)'
;MSRKAQASGDIARGHVSEQMRSSQGALVWMDKPWVNLKPVPTVSRGASQETFPDCQITLARDGLTLPEIGERITALCGVRVIFSPDALAVGQS
;
A
#
# COMPACT_ATOMS: atom_id res chain seq x y z
N MET A 1 43.26 -39.43 -20.63
CA MET A 1 41.91 -38.88 -20.35
C MET A 1 41.80 -37.36 -20.55
N SER A 2 42.88 -36.58 -20.41
CA SER A 2 42.85 -35.10 -20.49
C SER A 2 42.32 -34.50 -21.81
N ARG A 3 42.70 -35.05 -22.98
CA ARG A 3 42.32 -34.48 -24.29
C ARG A 3 40.82 -34.57 -24.60
N LYS A 4 40.14 -35.62 -24.11
CA LYS A 4 38.70 -35.80 -24.31
C LYS A 4 37.89 -34.80 -23.47
N ALA A 5 38.36 -34.50 -22.25
CA ALA A 5 37.74 -33.49 -21.39
C ALA A 5 37.92 -32.07 -21.96
N GLN A 6 39.10 -31.78 -22.53
CA GLN A 6 39.36 -30.50 -23.22
C GLN A 6 38.44 -30.34 -24.44
N ALA A 7 38.39 -31.34 -25.33
CA ALA A 7 37.52 -31.30 -26.51
C ALA A 7 36.03 -31.15 -26.16
N SER A 8 35.55 -31.83 -25.09
CA SER A 8 34.18 -31.67 -24.62
C SER A 8 33.91 -30.27 -24.06
N GLY A 9 34.90 -29.65 -23.42
CA GLY A 9 34.80 -28.28 -22.91
C GLY A 9 34.72 -27.24 -24.02
N ASP A 10 35.46 -27.45 -25.12
CA ASP A 10 35.45 -26.54 -26.27
C ASP A 10 34.12 -26.60 -27.03
N ILE A 11 33.54 -27.80 -27.18
CA ILE A 11 32.19 -27.99 -27.74
C ILE A 11 31.13 -27.29 -26.87
N ALA A 12 31.18 -27.48 -25.55
CA ALA A 12 30.25 -26.84 -24.63
C ALA A 12 30.34 -25.30 -24.68
N ARG A 13 31.55 -24.74 -24.78
CA ARG A 13 31.75 -23.30 -24.96
C ARG A 13 31.17 -22.78 -26.28
N GLY A 14 31.33 -23.54 -27.36
CA GLY A 14 30.72 -23.25 -28.65
C GLY A 14 29.20 -23.12 -28.54
N HIS A 15 28.53 -24.11 -27.95
CA HIS A 15 27.07 -24.09 -27.77
C HIS A 15 26.57 -22.94 -26.89
N VAL A 16 27.29 -22.62 -25.79
CA VAL A 16 26.93 -21.48 -24.93
C VAL A 16 27.08 -20.16 -25.69
N SER A 17 28.15 -20.00 -26.47
CA SER A 17 28.36 -18.78 -27.27
C SER A 17 27.31 -18.61 -28.37
N GLU A 18 26.92 -19.70 -29.05
CA GLU A 18 25.90 -19.69 -30.10
C GLU A 18 24.52 -19.33 -29.53
N GLN A 19 24.18 -19.89 -28.36
CA GLN A 19 22.91 -19.64 -27.69
C GLN A 19 22.82 -18.23 -27.07
N MET A 20 23.94 -17.66 -26.64
CA MET A 20 23.99 -16.25 -26.25
C MET A 20 23.84 -15.31 -27.45
N ARG A 21 24.39 -15.68 -28.61
CA ARG A 21 24.32 -14.84 -29.82
C ARG A 21 22.92 -14.74 -30.41
N SER A 22 22.09 -15.77 -30.25
CA SER A 22 20.71 -15.80 -30.76
C SER A 22 19.67 -15.15 -29.85
N SER A 23 19.96 -14.96 -28.55
CA SER A 23 19.00 -14.42 -27.57
C SER A 23 19.08 -12.91 -27.36
N GLN A 24 20.10 -12.25 -27.93
CA GLN A 24 20.28 -10.79 -27.81
C GLN A 24 19.50 -10.06 -28.90
N GLY A 25 18.17 -10.15 -28.86
CA GLY A 25 17.31 -9.21 -29.59
C GLY A 25 17.71 -7.79 -29.20
N ALA A 26 17.85 -6.90 -30.19
CA ALA A 26 18.31 -5.53 -29.95
C ALA A 26 17.48 -4.87 -28.83
N LEU A 27 18.16 -4.45 -27.76
CA LEU A 27 17.53 -3.71 -26.67
C LEU A 27 17.11 -2.34 -27.22
N VAL A 28 15.81 -2.15 -27.42
CA VAL A 28 15.26 -0.84 -27.82
C VAL A 28 14.93 -0.08 -26.55
N TRP A 29 15.49 1.12 -26.43
CA TRP A 29 15.09 2.08 -25.40
C TRP A 29 13.62 2.44 -25.64
N MET A 30 12.79 2.19 -24.63
CA MET A 30 11.36 2.46 -24.72
C MET A 30 11.07 3.80 -24.02
N ASP A 31 10.63 4.80 -24.79
CA ASP A 31 10.33 6.15 -24.28
C ASP A 31 9.15 6.19 -23.29
N LYS A 32 8.35 5.12 -23.26
CA LYS A 32 7.21 5.01 -22.36
C LYS A 32 7.65 4.43 -21.00
N PRO A 33 7.46 5.16 -19.89
CA PRO A 33 7.75 4.63 -18.57
C PRO A 33 6.90 3.39 -18.29
N TRP A 34 7.52 2.38 -17.67
CA TRP A 34 6.85 1.14 -17.25
C TRP A 34 5.89 1.35 -16.08
N VAL A 35 5.93 2.53 -15.47
CA VAL A 35 5.06 2.96 -14.38
C VAL A 35 4.00 3.93 -14.88
N ASN A 36 2.77 3.74 -14.42
CA ASN A 36 1.70 4.69 -14.65
C ASN A 36 1.90 5.89 -13.71
N LEU A 37 2.28 7.04 -14.27
CA LEU A 37 2.48 8.29 -13.51
C LEU A 37 1.17 9.03 -13.22
N LYS A 38 0.02 8.49 -13.64
CA LYS A 38 -1.27 9.10 -13.30
C LYS A 38 -1.52 8.91 -11.80
N PRO A 39 -1.74 10.00 -11.04
CA PRO A 39 -2.09 9.88 -9.64
C PRO A 39 -3.34 9.03 -9.52
N VAL A 40 -3.29 8.03 -8.62
CA VAL A 40 -4.49 7.29 -8.24
C VAL A 40 -5.44 8.32 -7.64
N PRO A 41 -6.66 8.48 -8.16
CA PRO A 41 -7.60 9.43 -7.59
C PRO A 41 -7.76 9.05 -6.12
N THR A 42 -7.37 9.96 -5.24
CA THR A 42 -7.71 9.83 -3.83
C THR A 42 -9.21 9.73 -3.80
N VAL A 43 -9.73 8.59 -3.36
CA VAL A 43 -11.13 8.51 -2.96
C VAL A 43 -11.21 9.51 -1.81
N SER A 44 -11.57 10.76 -2.14
CA SER A 44 -12.28 11.60 -1.22
C SER A 44 -13.43 10.70 -0.82
N ARG A 45 -13.32 10.06 0.35
CA ARG A 45 -14.51 9.72 1.12
C ARG A 45 -15.14 11.09 1.26
N GLY A 46 -16.02 11.42 0.30
CA GLY A 46 -16.91 12.53 0.50
C GLY A 46 -17.45 12.22 1.88
N ALA A 47 -17.21 13.12 2.83
CA ALA A 47 -18.26 13.36 3.77
C ALA A 47 -19.44 13.76 2.88
N SER A 48 -20.14 12.74 2.33
CA SER A 48 -21.55 12.85 2.10
C SER A 48 -21.99 13.51 3.38
N GLN A 49 -22.50 14.72 3.22
CA GLN A 49 -23.15 15.47 4.27
C GLN A 49 -24.41 14.67 4.61
N GLU A 50 -24.21 13.44 5.09
CA GLU A 50 -25.18 12.57 5.70
C GLU A 50 -25.65 13.43 6.84
N THR A 51 -26.84 13.97 6.64
CA THR A 51 -27.53 14.77 7.63
C THR A 51 -27.88 13.77 8.72
N PHE A 52 -26.95 13.56 9.64
CA PHE A 52 -27.21 12.78 10.83
C PHE A 52 -28.28 13.52 11.63
N PRO A 53 -29.33 12.83 12.09
CA PRO A 53 -30.30 13.47 12.96
C PRO A 53 -29.60 13.96 14.23
N ASP A 54 -30.12 15.05 14.81
CA ASP A 54 -29.61 15.56 16.08
C ASP A 54 -29.63 14.45 17.14
N CYS A 55 -28.46 14.17 17.73
CA CYS A 55 -28.30 13.18 18.78
C CYS A 55 -27.88 13.87 20.08
N GLN A 56 -28.71 13.78 21.11
CA GLN A 56 -28.41 14.33 22.43
C GLN A 56 -27.65 13.29 23.26
N ILE A 57 -26.51 13.70 23.83
CA ILE A 57 -25.71 12.88 24.73
C ILE A 57 -25.56 13.57 26.08
N THR A 58 -25.67 12.81 27.16
CA THR A 58 -25.43 13.31 28.53
C THR A 58 -24.22 12.60 29.12
N LEU A 59 -23.13 13.33 29.32
CA LEU A 59 -21.93 12.85 29.99
C LEU A 59 -22.10 13.04 31.50
N ALA A 60 -22.24 11.94 32.23
CA ALA A 60 -22.60 11.95 33.66
C ALA A 60 -21.38 11.82 34.60
N ARG A 61 -20.18 11.69 34.04
CA ARG A 61 -18.92 11.50 34.79
C ARG A 61 -17.84 12.38 34.21
N ASP A 62 -17.08 13.00 35.10
CA ASP A 62 -15.84 13.68 34.78
C ASP A 62 -14.70 12.66 34.61
N GLY A 63 -13.67 13.02 33.84
CA GLY A 63 -12.51 12.16 33.61
C GLY A 63 -12.69 11.06 32.55
N LEU A 64 -13.71 11.17 31.68
CA LEU A 64 -13.87 10.27 30.54
C LEU A 64 -12.75 10.51 29.51
N THR A 65 -12.18 9.42 29.02
CA THR A 65 -11.21 9.45 27.93
C THR A 65 -11.92 9.65 26.58
N LEU A 66 -11.22 10.23 25.61
CA LEU A 66 -11.73 10.41 24.24
C LEU A 66 -12.30 9.11 23.63
N PRO A 67 -11.64 7.94 23.74
CA PRO A 67 -12.19 6.67 23.29
C PRO A 67 -13.53 6.30 23.94
N GLU A 68 -13.67 6.49 25.26
CA GLU A 68 -14.92 6.19 25.99
C GLU A 68 -16.07 7.11 25.55
N ILE A 69 -15.77 8.38 25.28
CA ILE A 69 -16.76 9.32 24.71
C ILE A 69 -17.17 8.86 23.31
N GLY A 70 -16.19 8.46 22.47
CA GLY A 70 -16.44 7.95 21.13
C GLY A 70 -17.32 6.70 21.12
N GLU A 71 -17.02 5.74 21.99
CA GLU A 71 -17.83 4.52 22.15
C GLU A 71 -19.26 4.86 22.54
N ARG A 72 -19.43 5.81 23.47
CA ARG A 72 -20.76 6.24 23.92
C ARG A 72 -21.57 6.93 22.82
N ILE A 73 -20.93 7.77 22.00
CA ILE A 73 -21.58 8.38 20.83
C ILE A 73 -22.01 7.29 19.85
N THR A 74 -21.14 6.30 19.58
CA THR A 74 -21.49 5.20 18.68
C THR A 74 -22.64 4.36 19.22
N ALA A 75 -22.67 4.08 20.53
CA ALA A 75 -23.75 3.33 21.15
C ALA A 75 -25.10 4.07 21.16
N LEU A 76 -25.10 5.40 21.37
CA LEU A 76 -26.33 6.20 21.47
C LEU A 76 -26.84 6.67 20.11
N CYS A 77 -25.94 7.11 19.24
CA CYS A 77 -26.28 7.77 17.98
C CYS A 77 -26.15 6.82 16.77
N GLY A 78 -25.57 5.63 16.94
CA GLY A 78 -25.31 4.70 15.84
C GLY A 78 -24.24 5.20 14.85
N VAL A 79 -23.54 6.28 15.18
CA VAL A 79 -22.52 6.90 14.31
C VAL A 79 -21.14 6.40 14.71
N ARG A 80 -20.37 5.88 13.76
CA ARG A 80 -18.98 5.50 14.03
C ARG A 80 -18.11 6.73 14.20
N VAL A 81 -17.49 6.83 15.37
CA VAL A 81 -16.51 7.89 15.68
C VAL A 81 -15.10 7.37 15.39
N ILE A 82 -14.30 8.16 14.68
CA ILE A 82 -12.90 7.88 14.39
C ILE A 82 -12.09 9.07 14.87
N PHE A 83 -11.07 8.82 15.68
CA PHE A 83 -10.16 9.84 16.16
C PHE A 83 -8.90 9.87 15.30
N SER A 84 -8.45 11.07 14.96
CA SER A 84 -7.14 11.27 14.34
C SER A 84 -6.02 11.03 15.39
N PRO A 85 -4.81 10.62 14.97
CA PRO A 85 -3.74 10.25 15.91
C PRO A 85 -3.31 11.38 16.85
N ASP A 86 -3.35 12.63 16.37
CA ASP A 86 -3.07 13.85 17.13
C ASP A 86 -4.10 14.11 18.24
N ALA A 87 -5.39 13.85 17.98
CA ALA A 87 -6.44 13.98 18.99
C ALA A 87 -6.26 12.99 20.15
N LEU A 88 -5.81 11.77 19.85
CA LEU A 88 -5.52 10.75 20.86
C LEU A 88 -4.28 11.04 21.70
N ALA A 89 -3.32 11.81 21.16
CA ALA A 89 -2.11 12.20 21.87
C ALA A 89 -2.37 13.25 22.96
N VAL A 90 -3.32 14.16 22.73
CA VAL A 90 -3.69 15.22 23.69
C VAL A 90 -4.56 14.68 24.83
N GLY A 91 -5.37 13.65 24.59
CA GLY A 91 -6.28 13.09 25.61
C GLY A 91 -5.63 12.19 26.67
N GLN A 92 -4.30 12.06 26.68
CA GLN A 92 -3.55 11.19 27.61
C GLN A 92 -2.67 11.96 28.60
N SER A 93 -2.69 13.30 28.57
CA SER A 93 -2.00 14.18 29.53
C SER A 93 -2.95 14.70 30.60
#